data_AF-A0A0G1C457-F1
#
_entry.id   AF-A0A0G1C457-F1
#
_cell.length_a   1.000
_cell.length_b   1.000
_cell.length_c   1.000
_cell.angle_alpha   90.00
_cell.angle_beta   90.00
_cell.angle_gamma   90.00
#
_symmetry.space_group_name_H-M   'P 1'
#
loop_
_entity.id
_entity.type
_entity.pdbx_description
1 polymer ?
#
loop_
_entity_poly.entity_id
_entity_poly.type
_entity_poly.pdbx_seq_one_letter_code
_entity_poly.pdbx_strand_id
1 'polypeptide(L)'
;MEKIVSLCKRRGFVFPGSEIYGGLAGTWDYGHLGNELLHNIKQSWWNKFVAAREDVYGIRAAILMNTKVWEASGHVAGFADPLENGEKFNTMFKTQIGAKKEEITTSYLRPETAQGIFVNFKNTVDAFHPKLPFG
;
A
#
# COMPACT_ATOMS: atom_id res chain seq x y z
N MET A 1 -21.09 13.73 -9.91
CA MET A 1 -20.27 12.53 -9.61
C MET A 1 -20.84 11.26 -10.27
N GLU A 2 -22.14 11.00 -10.15
CA GLU A 2 -22.80 9.79 -10.67
C GLU A 2 -22.55 9.49 -12.16
N LYS A 3 -22.54 10.52 -13.02
CA LYS A 3 -22.25 10.37 -14.45
C LYS A 3 -20.88 9.74 -14.71
N ILE A 4 -19.86 10.12 -13.94
CA ILE A 4 -18.49 9.60 -14.06
C ILE A 4 -18.44 8.16 -13.58
N VAL A 5 -19.00 7.87 -12.41
CA VAL A 5 -19.07 6.51 -11.86
C VAL A 5 -19.77 5.55 -12.83
N SER A 6 -20.91 5.98 -13.39
CA SER A 6 -21.66 5.22 -14.39
C SER A 6 -20.84 4.97 -15.65
N LEU A 7 -20.10 5.97 -16.14
CA LEU A 7 -19.21 5.81 -17.29
C LEU A 7 -18.08 4.82 -17.00
N CYS A 8 -17.39 4.96 -15.86
CA CYS A 8 -16.29 4.08 -15.46
C CYS A 8 -16.72 2.61 -15.43
N LYS A 9 -17.91 2.33 -14.86
CA LYS A 9 -18.46 0.97 -14.83
C LYS A 9 -18.81 0.47 -16.23
N ARG A 10 -19.61 1.24 -16.99
CA ARG A 10 -20.08 0.82 -18.34
C ARG A 10 -18.95 0.65 -19.35
N ARG A 11 -17.82 1.34 -19.17
CA ARG A 11 -16.66 1.28 -20.08
C ARG A 11 -15.55 0.36 -19.58
N GLY A 12 -15.70 -0.29 -18.44
CA GLY A 12 -14.69 -1.23 -17.95
C GLY A 12 -13.44 -0.57 -17.36
N PHE A 13 -13.58 0.60 -16.73
CA PHE A 13 -12.49 1.24 -15.97
C PHE A 13 -12.47 0.79 -14.52
N VAL A 14 -13.59 0.88 -13.81
CA VAL A 14 -13.66 0.54 -12.37
C VAL A 14 -14.96 -0.20 -12.09
N PHE A 15 -14.87 -1.29 -11.34
CA PHE A 15 -16.00 -2.09 -10.85
C PHE A 15 -16.06 -2.06 -9.32
N PRO A 16 -17.26 -2.12 -8.71
CA PRO A 16 -17.39 -2.34 -7.28
C PRO A 16 -16.78 -3.70 -6.88
N GLY A 17 -15.95 -3.73 -5.83
CA GLY A 17 -15.34 -4.98 -5.38
C GLY A 17 -16.38 -5.98 -4.90
N SER A 18 -16.23 -7.25 -5.27
CA SER A 18 -17.14 -8.35 -4.89
C SER A 18 -18.62 -8.11 -5.26
N GLU A 19 -18.89 -7.40 -6.35
CA GLU A 19 -20.25 -6.93 -6.72
C GLU A 19 -21.31 -8.04 -6.75
N ILE A 20 -21.02 -9.19 -7.35
CA ILE A 20 -21.99 -10.30 -7.45
C ILE A 20 -22.35 -10.94 -6.11
N TYR A 21 -21.58 -10.65 -5.05
CA TYR A 21 -21.81 -11.10 -3.68
C TYR A 21 -22.33 -9.98 -2.77
N GLY A 22 -22.85 -8.89 -3.34
CA GLY A 22 -23.41 -7.75 -2.59
C GLY A 22 -22.45 -6.58 -2.40
N GLY A 23 -21.21 -6.70 -2.89
CA GLY A 23 -20.21 -5.65 -2.82
C GLY A 23 -19.48 -5.57 -1.47
N LEU A 24 -18.33 -4.92 -1.47
CA LEU A 24 -17.56 -4.60 -0.25
C LEU A 24 -17.18 -3.11 -0.27
N ALA A 25 -17.73 -2.35 0.68
CA ALA A 25 -17.47 -0.92 0.81
C ALA A 25 -15.97 -0.64 0.96
N GLY A 26 -15.48 0.39 0.27
CA GLY A 26 -14.06 0.77 0.28
C GLY A 26 -13.16 -0.11 -0.61
N THR A 27 -13.72 -1.02 -1.41
CA THR A 27 -12.96 -1.85 -2.34
C THR A 27 -13.49 -1.74 -3.77
N TRP A 28 -12.55 -1.76 -4.74
CA TRP A 28 -12.84 -1.64 -6.16
C TRP A 28 -11.86 -2.47 -6.98
N ASP A 29 -12.36 -2.99 -8.09
CA ASP A 29 -11.55 -3.71 -9.08
C ASP A 29 -11.32 -2.83 -10.30
N TYR A 30 -10.09 -2.82 -10.83
CA TYR A 30 -9.81 -2.19 -12.11
C TYR A 30 -10.26 -3.12 -13.24
N GLY A 31 -11.22 -2.67 -14.04
CA GLY A 31 -11.68 -3.40 -15.22
C GLY A 31 -10.63 -3.37 -16.35
N HIS A 32 -10.96 -3.95 -17.50
CA HIS A 32 -10.04 -4.08 -18.65
C HIS A 32 -9.31 -2.76 -19.01
N LEU A 33 -10.05 -1.68 -19.27
CA LEU A 33 -9.44 -0.39 -19.63
C LEU A 33 -8.79 0.30 -18.43
N GLY A 34 -9.33 0.09 -17.23
CA GLY A 34 -8.77 0.66 -16.01
C GLY A 34 -7.43 0.05 -15.62
N ASN A 35 -7.26 -1.25 -15.86
CA ASN A 35 -6.00 -1.94 -15.64
C ASN A 35 -4.90 -1.40 -16.56
N GLU A 36 -5.20 -1.24 -17.85
CA GLU A 36 -4.26 -0.64 -18.82
C GLU A 36 -3.94 0.81 -18.47
N LEU A 37 -4.95 1.60 -18.08
CA LEU A 37 -4.74 2.98 -17.64
C LEU A 37 -3.83 3.04 -16.40
N LEU A 38 -4.10 2.20 -15.40
CA LEU A 38 -3.30 2.11 -14.17
C LEU A 38 -1.86 1.70 -14.48
N HIS A 39 -1.66 0.71 -15.36
CA HIS A 39 -0.35 0.28 -15.80
C HIS A 39 0.42 1.43 -16.47
N ASN A 40 -0.21 2.12 -17.43
CA ASN A 40 0.40 3.22 -18.17
C ASN A 40 0.77 4.39 -17.25
N ILE A 41 -0.09 4.75 -16.30
CA ILE A 41 0.20 5.79 -15.31
C ILE A 41 1.39 5.39 -14.43
N LYS A 42 1.41 4.15 -13.92
CA LYS A 42 2.52 3.65 -13.09
C LYS A 42 3.84 3.63 -13.88
N GLN A 43 3.81 3.18 -15.13
CA GLN A 43 4.99 3.14 -15.98
C GLN A 43 5.50 4.55 -16.31
N SER A 44 4.59 5.48 -16.63
CA SER A 44 4.94 6.88 -16.86
C SER A 44 5.58 7.52 -15.63
N TRP A 45 5.02 7.28 -14.45
CA TRP A 45 5.59 7.76 -13.19
C TRP A 45 6.97 7.15 -12.94
N TRP A 46 7.11 5.84 -13.09
CA TRP A 46 8.38 5.13 -12.89
C TRP A 46 9.47 5.64 -13.83
N ASN A 47 9.14 5.80 -15.12
CA ASN A 47 10.06 6.33 -16.11
C ASN A 47 10.52 7.74 -15.74
N LYS A 48 9.60 8.61 -15.32
CA LYS A 48 9.90 10.02 -15.01
C LYS A 48 10.72 10.18 -13.73
N PHE A 49 10.36 9.45 -12.67
CA PHE A 49 10.86 9.70 -11.32
C PHE A 49 11.92 8.71 -10.85
N VAL A 50 12.02 7.55 -11.48
CA VAL A 50 12.99 6.50 -11.12
C VAL A 50 13.94 6.26 -12.27
N ALA A 51 13.47 5.72 -13.40
CA ALA A 51 14.37 5.25 -14.47
C ALA A 51 15.16 6.38 -15.16
N ALA A 52 14.59 7.59 -15.27
CA ALA A 52 15.26 8.75 -15.86
C ALA A 52 16.21 9.47 -14.88
N ARG A 53 16.33 9.01 -13.63
CA ARG A 53 17.14 9.62 -12.58
C ARG A 53 18.22 8.64 -12.12
N GLU A 54 19.46 9.10 -12.09
CA GLU A 54 20.60 8.29 -11.64
C GLU A 54 20.69 8.19 -10.11
N ASP A 55 19.98 9.08 -9.41
CA ASP A 55 20.01 9.24 -7.96
C ASP A 55 18.82 8.61 -7.23
N VAL A 56 18.01 7.78 -7.91
CA VAL A 56 16.81 7.15 -7.32
C VAL A 56 16.86 5.63 -7.42
N TYR A 57 16.76 4.94 -6.28
CA TYR A 57 16.88 3.49 -6.19
C TYR A 57 15.54 2.84 -5.85
N GLY A 58 14.86 2.33 -6.87
CA GLY A 58 13.55 1.71 -6.72
C GLY A 58 13.58 0.40 -5.91
N ILE A 59 12.68 0.26 -4.93
CA ILE A 59 12.50 -0.97 -4.15
C ILE A 59 11.02 -1.36 -4.06
N ARG A 60 10.76 -2.67 -4.06
CA ARG A 60 9.43 -3.24 -3.81
C ARG A 60 9.43 -4.07 -2.52
N ALA A 61 9.01 -3.45 -1.42
CA ALA A 61 8.88 -4.13 -0.13
C ALA A 61 7.62 -5.00 -0.05
N ALA A 62 7.62 -5.94 0.89
CA ALA A 62 6.47 -6.78 1.22
C ALA A 62 5.28 -5.96 1.77
N ILE A 63 4.06 -6.50 1.65
CA ILE A 63 2.85 -5.90 2.25
C ILE A 63 2.79 -6.19 3.75
N LEU A 64 3.15 -7.41 4.15
CA LEU A 64 3.26 -7.83 5.53
C LEU A 64 4.68 -7.57 6.03
N MET A 65 4.79 -6.97 7.21
CA MET A 65 6.07 -6.68 7.85
C MET A 65 6.03 -7.11 9.31
N ASN A 66 7.21 -7.26 9.93
CA ASN A 66 7.30 -7.54 11.36
C ASN A 66 6.63 -6.41 12.16
N THR A 67 5.78 -6.75 13.13
CA THR A 67 5.03 -5.77 13.93
C THR A 67 5.90 -4.74 14.63
N LYS A 68 7.15 -5.10 14.97
CA LYS A 68 8.11 -4.16 15.55
C LYS A 68 8.38 -2.95 14.66
N VAL A 69 8.25 -3.08 13.33
CA VAL A 69 8.39 -1.95 12.40
C VAL A 69 7.25 -0.94 12.62
N TRP A 70 6.03 -1.41 12.83
CA TRP A 70 4.84 -0.58 13.05
C TRP A 70 4.81 0.03 14.45
N GLU A 71 5.35 -0.67 15.43
CA GLU A 71 5.56 -0.14 16.79
C GLU A 71 6.61 0.97 16.78
N ALA A 72 7.78 0.72 16.18
CA ALA A 72 8.89 1.66 16.14
C ALA A 72 8.56 2.94 15.33
N SER A 73 7.74 2.82 14.29
CA SER A 73 7.27 3.97 13.50
C SER A 73 6.09 4.71 14.15
N GLY A 74 5.60 4.25 15.31
CA GLY A 74 4.48 4.87 16.02
C GLY A 74 3.10 4.56 15.45
N HIS A 75 3.00 3.80 14.35
CA HIS A 75 1.73 3.50 13.70
C HIS A 75 0.76 2.77 14.61
N VAL A 76 1.23 1.82 15.42
CA VAL A 76 0.38 1.06 16.36
C VAL A 76 -0.31 1.98 17.38
N ALA A 77 0.35 3.05 17.81
CA ALA A 77 -0.19 4.00 18.78
C ALA A 77 -0.94 5.18 18.12
N GLY A 78 -0.52 5.58 16.91
CA GLY A 78 -0.94 6.83 16.27
C GLY A 78 -2.02 6.70 15.20
N PHE A 79 -2.22 5.52 14.57
CA PHE A 79 -3.24 5.32 13.54
C PHE A 79 -4.59 5.01 14.17
N ALA A 80 -5.13 6.02 14.86
CA ALA A 80 -6.34 5.91 15.66
C ALA A 80 -7.25 7.12 15.39
N ASP A 81 -8.18 6.96 14.46
CA ASP A 81 -9.17 7.99 14.15
C ASP A 81 -10.21 8.06 15.28
N PRO A 82 -10.55 9.26 15.77
CA PRO A 82 -11.58 9.41 16.78
C PRO A 82 -12.96 9.11 16.19
N LEU A 83 -13.75 8.29 16.90
CA LEU A 83 -15.16 8.04 16.60
C LEU A 83 -16.06 8.98 17.42
N GLU A 84 -17.29 9.22 16.95
CA GLU A 84 -18.27 10.09 17.64
C GLU A 84 -18.58 9.63 19.07
N ASN A 85 -18.45 8.32 19.35
CA ASN A 85 -18.66 7.73 20.67
C ASN A 85 -17.43 7.86 21.60
N GLY A 86 -16.36 8.54 21.17
CA GLY A 86 -15.12 8.71 21.93
C GLY A 86 -14.15 7.53 21.86
N GLU A 87 -14.50 6.45 21.16
CA GLU A 87 -13.59 5.34 20.88
C GLU A 87 -12.61 5.70 19.76
N LYS A 88 -11.53 4.92 19.67
CA LYS A 88 -10.49 5.08 18.65
C LYS A 88 -10.57 3.92 17.65
N PHE A 89 -10.72 4.24 16.37
CA PHE A 89 -10.71 3.25 15.31
C PHE A 89 -9.29 3.08 14.76
N ASN A 90 -8.74 1.88 14.89
CA ASN A 90 -7.46 1.57 14.27
C ASN A 90 -7.65 1.41 12.76
N THR A 91 -7.01 2.28 11.98
CA THR A 91 -7.12 2.28 10.52
C THR A 91 -6.22 1.24 9.84
N MET A 92 -5.36 0.55 10.59
CA MET A 92 -4.55 -0.56 10.06
C MET A 92 -5.30 -1.89 10.14
N PHE A 93 -5.22 -2.66 9.05
CA PHE A 93 -5.74 -4.02 9.02
C PHE A 93 -4.81 -4.99 9.75
N LYS A 94 -5.25 -5.45 10.92
CA LYS A 94 -4.57 -6.47 11.72
C LYS A 94 -4.79 -7.86 11.13
N THR A 95 -3.75 -8.68 11.11
CA THR A 95 -3.80 -10.09 10.69
C THR A 95 -2.91 -10.97 11.57
N GLN A 96 -2.99 -12.29 11.36
CA GLN A 96 -2.26 -13.32 12.09
C GLN A 96 -1.44 -14.16 11.10
N ILE A 97 -0.15 -14.32 11.37
CA ILE A 97 0.80 -15.08 10.56
C ILE A 97 1.25 -16.29 11.39
N GLY A 98 1.09 -17.50 10.84
CA GLY A 98 1.51 -18.75 11.48
C GLY A 98 0.50 -19.87 11.25
N ALA A 99 0.99 -21.10 11.10
CA ALA A 99 0.13 -22.26 10.84
C ALA A 99 -0.37 -22.94 12.13
N LYS A 100 0.45 -22.90 13.19
CA LYS A 100 0.13 -23.51 14.49
C LYS A 100 -0.32 -22.43 15.46
N LYS A 101 -1.36 -22.71 16.26
CA LYS A 101 -1.93 -21.78 17.25
C LYS A 101 -0.88 -21.19 18.22
N GLU A 102 0.16 -21.95 18.53
CA GLU A 102 1.23 -21.56 19.47
C GLU A 102 2.30 -20.64 18.85
N GLU A 103 2.36 -20.53 17.51
CA GLU A 103 3.34 -19.72 16.77
C GLU A 103 2.68 -18.55 16.03
N ILE A 104 1.40 -18.27 16.31
CA ILE A 104 0.67 -17.19 15.66
C ILE A 104 1.26 -15.84 16.10
N THR A 105 1.90 -15.17 15.15
CA THR A 105 2.40 -13.81 15.31
C THR A 105 1.40 -12.83 14.74
N THR A 106 1.03 -11.82 15.52
CA THR A 106 0.24 -10.70 15.01
C THR A 106 1.08 -9.88 14.03
N SER A 107 0.49 -9.50 12.89
CA SER A 107 1.05 -8.55 11.91
C SER A 107 -0.03 -7.62 11.37
N TYR A 108 0.33 -6.69 10.49
CA TYR A 108 -0.55 -5.72 9.88
C TYR A 108 -0.29 -5.64 8.38
N LEU A 109 -1.33 -5.42 7.59
CA LEU A 109 -1.14 -4.91 6.23
C LEU A 109 -0.56 -3.51 6.33
N ARG A 110 0.49 -3.23 5.57
CA ARG A 110 1.13 -1.91 5.59
C ARG A 110 0.12 -0.78 5.28
N PRO A 111 0.06 0.28 6.10
CA PRO A 111 -0.75 1.47 5.79
C PRO A 111 -0.09 2.38 4.76
N GLU A 112 1.22 2.23 4.53
CA GLU A 112 2.01 3.01 3.58
C GLU A 112 3.18 2.20 2.99
N THR A 113 3.85 2.72 1.96
CA THR A 113 5.03 2.08 1.35
C THR A 113 6.36 2.58 1.92
N ALA A 114 6.38 3.71 2.64
CA ALA A 114 7.60 4.39 3.07
C ALA A 114 8.44 3.55 4.06
N GLN A 115 7.80 2.87 5.02
CA GLN A 115 8.52 2.00 5.96
C GLN A 115 9.37 0.94 5.26
N GLY A 116 8.91 0.42 4.11
CA GLY A 116 9.67 -0.54 3.30
C GLY A 116 10.99 0.01 2.75
N ILE A 117 11.04 1.32 2.49
CA ILE A 117 12.26 2.03 2.04
C ILE A 117 13.20 2.21 3.23
N PHE A 118 12.70 2.71 4.37
CA PHE A 118 13.53 2.96 5.56
C PHE A 118 14.20 1.70 6.10
N VAL A 119 13.47 0.57 6.19
CA VAL A 119 14.05 -0.68 6.69
C VAL A 119 15.12 -1.26 5.75
N ASN A 120 15.15 -0.83 4.48
CA ASN A 120 16.13 -1.27 3.47
C ASN A 120 17.18 -0.21 3.15
N PHE A 121 17.25 0.89 3.92
CA PHE A 121 18.21 1.97 3.68
C PHE A 121 19.64 1.43 3.65
N LYS A 122 20.03 0.63 4.65
CA LYS A 122 21.37 0.04 4.71
C LYS A 122 21.66 -0.87 3.52
N ASN A 123 20.72 -1.75 3.16
CA ASN A 123 20.87 -2.65 2.00
C ASN A 123 21.05 -1.87 0.69
N THR A 124 20.35 -0.74 0.54
CA THR A 124 20.47 0.13 -0.63
C THR A 124 21.84 0.82 -0.67
N VAL A 125 22.28 1.36 0.46
CA VAL A 125 23.60 2.01 0.57
C VAL A 125 24.73 1.02 0.32
N ASP A 126 24.66 -0.17 0.90
CA ASP A 126 25.67 -1.21 0.73
C ASP A 126 25.72 -1.74 -0.71
N ALA A 127 24.58 -1.80 -1.42
CA ALA A 127 24.54 -2.31 -2.79
C ALA A 127 25.04 -1.27 -3.81
N PHE A 128 24.62 -0.02 -3.68
CA PHE A 128 24.82 1.01 -4.70
C PHE A 128 25.88 2.06 -4.35
N HIS A 129 26.31 2.13 -3.08
CA HIS A 129 27.26 3.12 -2.58
C HIS A 129 26.93 4.57 -2.99
N PRO A 130 25.67 5.02 -2.87
CA PRO A 130 25.25 6.34 -3.32
C PRO A 130 25.87 7.44 -2.45
N LYS A 131 26.09 8.60 -3.05
CA LYS A 131 26.41 9.83 -2.29
C LYS A 131 25.11 10.55 -1.95
N LEU A 132 25.02 11.09 -0.75
CA LEU A 132 23.87 11.91 -0.38
C LEU A 132 23.88 13.25 -1.14
N PRO A 133 22.70 13.77 -1.53
CA PRO A 133 21.37 13.17 -1.39
C PRO A 133 21.07 12.12 -2.46
N PHE A 134 20.26 11.12 -2.12
CA PHE A 134 19.66 10.18 -3.08
C PHE A 134 18.22 9.85 -2.65
N GLY A 135 17.43 9.30 -3.59
CA GLY A 135 16.05 8.88 -3.40
C GLY A 135 15.80 7.41 -3.64
#